data_AF-A0A540L085-F1
#
_entry.id   AF-A0A540L085-F1
#
_cell.length_a   1.000
_cell.length_b   1.000
_cell.length_c   1.000
_cell.angle_alpha   90.00
_cell.angle_beta   90.00
_cell.angle_gamma   90.00
#
_symmetry.space_group_name_H-M   'P 1'
#
loop_
_entity.id
_entity.type
_entity.pdbx_description
1 polymer ?
#
loop_
_entity_poly.entity_id
_entity_poly.type
_entity_poly.pdbx_seq_one_letter_code
_entity_poly.pdbx_strand_id
1 'polypeptide(L)'
;MAMVLRYVDDNGHVIERFVGIQHVTNTTSSSLKDVIDTLFSRNGLSISKLRGQGYDGASNMRGELNGLKTKILREQPCAYYVHCFAHQLQLALVAVAKKNIDIASFFATANSVVNHVGASCKRRDLLRGQLQEELVIAFENDCLITG
;
A
#
# COMPACT_ATOMS: atom_id res chain seq x y z
N MET A 1 7.87 0.46 -4.02
CA MET A 1 7.76 1.06 -2.67
C MET A 1 7.67 2.56 -2.82
N ALA A 2 6.58 3.17 -2.34
CA ALA A 2 6.44 4.62 -2.25
C ALA A 2 7.08 5.11 -0.94
N MET A 3 7.74 6.26 -0.97
CA MET A 3 8.39 6.84 0.20
C MET A 3 7.95 8.29 0.43
N VAL A 4 7.57 8.57 1.66
CA VAL A 4 7.16 9.88 2.14
C VAL A 4 7.97 10.17 3.40
N LEU A 5 8.55 11.37 3.48
CA LEU A 5 9.21 11.86 4.69
C LEU A 5 8.29 12.84 5.40
N ARG A 6 8.20 12.69 6.71
CA ARG A 6 7.55 13.65 7.60
C ARG A 6 8.61 14.24 8.52
N TYR A 7 8.71 15.56 8.54
CA TYR A 7 9.65 16.29 9.41
C TYR A 7 9.03 17.58 9.94
N VAL A 8 9.71 18.24 10.87
CA VAL A 8 9.30 19.53 11.43
C VAL A 8 10.27 20.59 10.92
N ASP A 9 9.76 21.69 10.39
CA ASP A 9 10.60 22.82 9.94
C ASP A 9 11.03 23.73 11.10
N ASP A 10 11.82 24.76 10.78
CA ASP A 10 12.33 25.72 11.77
C ASP A 10 11.23 26.56 12.45
N ASN A 11 10.02 26.59 11.86
CA ASN A 11 8.85 27.27 12.42
C ASN A 11 7.97 26.32 13.26
N GLY A 12 8.35 25.05 13.40
CA GLY A 12 7.57 24.05 14.11
C GLY A 12 6.43 23.41 13.30
N HIS A 13 6.34 23.67 11.99
CA HIS A 13 5.30 23.07 11.16
C HIS A 13 5.65 21.64 10.77
N VAL A 14 4.67 20.75 10.86
CA VAL A 14 4.79 19.39 10.33
C VAL A 14 4.68 19.44 8.81
N ILE A 15 5.73 19.00 8.13
CA ILE A 15 5.81 18.93 6.68
C ILE A 15 5.89 17.48 6.24
N GLU A 16 5.05 17.12 5.26
CA GLU A 16 5.16 15.88 4.51
C GLU A 16 5.68 16.13 3.09
N ARG A 17 6.62 15.30 2.67
CA ARG A 17 7.21 15.34 1.33
C ARG A 17 7.24 13.94 0.74
N PHE A 18 6.53 13.76 -0.35
CA PHE A 18 6.69 12.60 -1.20
C PHE A 18 8.08 12.66 -1.86
N VAL A 19 8.87 11.61 -1.66
CA VAL A 19 10.25 11.55 -2.19
C VAL A 19 10.30 10.78 -3.50
N GLY A 20 9.42 9.79 -3.67
CA GLY A 20 9.34 9.03 -4.90
C GLY A 20 8.78 7.63 -4.73
N ILE A 21 8.71 6.93 -5.85
CA ILE A 21 8.43 5.50 -5.92
C ILE A 21 9.67 4.80 -6.42
N GLN A 22 10.19 3.87 -5.63
CA GLN A 22 11.30 3.03 -6.02
C GLN A 22 10.78 1.64 -6.36
N HIS A 23 11.14 1.13 -7.54
CA HIS A 23 10.87 -0.26 -7.88
C HIS A 23 11.68 -1.17 -6.95
N VAL A 24 11.04 -2.23 -6.45
CA VAL A 24 11.67 -3.22 -5.57
C VAL A 24 11.36 -4.60 -6.15
N THR A 25 12.41 -5.34 -6.51
CA THR A 25 12.29 -6.66 -7.14
C THR A 25 11.97 -7.77 -6.13
N ASN A 26 12.28 -7.56 -4.85
CA ASN A 26 12.03 -8.49 -3.76
C ASN A 26 11.54 -7.76 -2.50
N THR A 27 10.47 -8.24 -1.88
CA THR A 27 9.88 -7.65 -0.68
C THR A 27 10.45 -8.19 0.64
N THR A 28 11.61 -8.86 0.61
CA THR A 28 12.37 -9.18 1.83
C THR A 28 12.76 -7.90 2.57
N SER A 29 12.82 -7.99 3.88
CA SER A 29 13.19 -6.88 4.75
C SER A 29 14.57 -6.27 4.44
N SER A 30 15.56 -7.09 4.04
CA SER A 30 16.87 -6.59 3.62
C SER A 30 16.77 -5.78 2.33
N SER A 31 16.11 -6.32 1.30
CA SER A 31 15.92 -5.60 0.02
C SER A 31 15.21 -4.26 0.21
N LEU A 32 14.20 -4.23 1.08
CA LEU A 32 13.48 -3.00 1.41
C LEU A 32 14.36 -1.99 2.16
N LYS A 33 15.22 -2.47 3.07
CA LYS A 33 16.19 -1.61 3.76
C LYS A 33 17.20 -1.03 2.77
N ASP A 34 17.78 -1.84 1.89
CA ASP A 34 18.78 -1.39 0.92
C ASP A 34 18.22 -0.29 0.02
N VAL A 35 16.94 -0.40 -0.34
CA VAL A 35 16.23 0.62 -1.10
C VAL A 35 16.08 1.93 -0.30
N ILE A 36 15.73 1.85 0.99
CA ILE A 36 15.65 3.02 1.88
C ILE A 36 17.03 3.66 2.02
N ASP A 37 18.08 2.88 2.29
CA ASP A 37 19.46 3.36 2.45
C ASP A 37 19.94 4.07 1.17
N THR A 38 19.66 3.48 0.01
CA THR A 38 19.98 4.06 -1.29
C THR A 38 19.27 5.38 -1.50
N LEU A 39 17.97 5.46 -1.18
CA LEU A 39 17.21 6.71 -1.34
C LEU A 39 17.69 7.78 -0.35
N PHE A 40 17.97 7.43 0.90
CA PHE A 40 18.53 8.36 1.89
C PHE A 40 19.87 8.91 1.40
N SER A 41 20.78 8.03 0.97
CA SER A 41 22.10 8.40 0.44
C SER A 41 21.99 9.33 -0.77
N ARG A 42 21.12 9.00 -1.73
CA ARG A 42 20.87 9.82 -2.94
C ARG A 42 20.35 11.23 -2.63
N ASN A 43 19.69 11.41 -1.49
CA ASN A 43 19.13 12.70 -1.07
C ASN A 43 19.99 13.39 0.02
N GLY A 44 21.20 12.88 0.31
CA GLY A 44 22.07 13.43 1.35
C GLY A 44 21.48 13.31 2.77
N LEU A 45 20.56 12.38 2.98
CA LEU A 45 19.92 12.12 4.26
C LEU A 45 20.66 11.02 5.02
N SER A 46 20.65 11.11 6.35
CA SER A 46 21.27 10.12 7.23
C SER A 46 20.21 9.44 8.09
N ILE A 47 20.28 8.10 8.18
CA ILE A 47 19.44 7.30 9.09
C ILE A 47 19.67 7.69 10.56
N SER A 48 20.83 8.24 10.90
CA SER A 48 21.11 8.77 12.25
C SER A 48 20.12 9.85 12.70
N LYS A 49 19.46 10.55 11.75
CA LYS A 49 18.45 11.58 12.03
C LYS A 49 17.02 11.03 12.00
N LEU A 50 16.82 9.75 11.68
CA LEU A 50 15.50 9.14 11.66
C LEU A 50 14.94 9.06 13.09
N ARG A 51 13.67 9.45 13.27
CA ARG A 51 12.96 9.42 14.56
C ARG A 51 11.67 8.63 14.54
N GLY A 52 11.20 8.25 13.35
CA GLY A 52 10.03 7.43 13.18
C GLY A 52 10.10 6.62 11.90
N GLN A 53 9.40 5.49 11.90
CA GLN A 53 9.22 4.61 10.75
C GLN A 53 7.76 4.14 10.76
N GLY A 54 7.04 4.34 9.65
CA GLY A 54 5.60 4.07 9.56
C GLY A 54 5.27 3.22 8.35
N TYR A 55 4.75 2.01 8.57
CA TYR A 55 4.33 1.10 7.50
C TYR A 55 3.42 -0.03 8.05
N ASP A 56 2.96 -0.93 7.17
CA ASP A 56 2.04 -2.01 7.53
C ASP A 56 2.66 -3.09 8.44
N GLY A 57 1.78 -3.97 8.94
CA GLY A 57 2.12 -5.03 9.87
C GLY A 57 2.59 -6.33 9.22
N ALA A 58 2.92 -6.35 7.92
CA ALA A 58 3.39 -7.55 7.26
C ALA A 58 4.65 -8.11 7.94
N SER A 59 4.86 -9.43 7.86
CA SER A 59 5.97 -10.11 8.56
C SER A 59 7.35 -9.55 8.19
N ASN A 60 7.58 -9.24 6.92
CA ASN A 60 8.82 -8.62 6.45
C ASN A 60 8.98 -7.16 6.91
N MET A 61 7.90 -6.51 7.34
CA MET A 61 7.90 -5.13 7.83
C MET A 61 8.06 -5.11 9.36
N ARG A 62 7.09 -5.66 10.09
CA ARG A 62 6.99 -5.61 11.56
C ARG A 62 7.82 -6.67 12.29
N GLY A 63 8.25 -7.73 11.62
CA GLY A 63 8.83 -8.92 12.26
C GLY A 63 9.96 -8.63 13.25
N GLU A 64 9.92 -9.26 14.43
CA GLU A 64 10.81 -8.92 15.55
C GLU A 64 12.28 -9.33 15.33
N LEU A 65 12.54 -10.40 14.58
CA LEU A 65 13.90 -10.90 14.36
C LEU A 65 14.54 -10.33 13.08
N ASN A 66 13.78 -10.38 11.99
CA ASN A 66 14.24 -10.09 10.63
C ASN A 66 13.37 -9.06 9.92
N GLY A 67 12.40 -8.42 10.57
CA GLY A 67 11.59 -7.39 9.93
C GLY A 67 12.39 -6.12 9.63
N LEU A 68 11.91 -5.35 8.67
CA LEU A 68 12.45 -4.02 8.35
C LEU A 68 12.50 -3.13 9.60
N LYS A 69 11.47 -3.24 10.45
CA LYS A 69 11.38 -2.57 11.75
C LYS A 69 12.63 -2.80 12.57
N THR A 70 12.91 -4.06 12.85
CA THR A 70 14.05 -4.47 13.66
C THR A 70 15.37 -4.05 13.02
N LYS A 71 15.50 -4.16 11.70
CA LYS A 71 16.73 -3.77 11.01
C LYS A 71 17.01 -2.27 11.14
N ILE A 72 16.01 -1.41 10.95
CA ILE A 72 16.19 0.04 11.12
C ILE A 72 16.41 0.38 12.61
N LEU A 73 15.70 -0.26 13.54
CA LEU A 73 15.90 -0.02 14.98
C LEU A 73 17.30 -0.42 15.48
N ARG A 74 17.93 -1.44 14.89
CA ARG A 74 19.32 -1.81 15.20
C ARG A 74 20.33 -0.72 14.81
N GLU A 75 20.04 0.03 13.75
CA GLU A 75 20.91 1.12 13.28
C GLU A 75 20.56 2.47 13.93
N GLN A 76 19.26 2.72 14.15
CA GLN A 76 18.75 3.91 14.81
C GLN A 76 17.72 3.53 15.88
N PRO A 77 18.16 3.32 17.14
CA PRO A 77 17.28 2.94 18.24
C PRO A 77 16.16 3.94 18.54
N CYS A 78 16.32 5.22 18.18
CA CYS A 78 15.32 6.25 18.38
C CYS A 78 14.27 6.33 17.26
N ALA A 79 14.33 5.48 16.21
CA ALA A 79 13.38 5.49 15.11
C ALA A 79 12.11 4.68 15.47
N TYR A 80 11.18 5.31 16.20
CA TYR A 80 9.98 4.63 16.69
C TYR A 80 9.11 4.06 15.57
N TYR A 81 8.68 2.81 15.73
CA TYR A 81 7.80 2.14 14.78
C TYR A 81 6.33 2.42 15.04
N VAL A 82 5.66 2.94 14.01
CA VAL A 82 4.21 3.14 13.98
C VAL A 82 3.59 2.14 13.01
N HIS A 83 2.73 1.27 13.52
CA HIS A 83 1.93 0.40 12.69
C HIS A 83 0.86 1.23 11.97
N CYS A 84 0.75 1.07 10.65
CA CYS A 84 -0.24 1.79 9.84
C CYS A 84 -1.67 1.63 10.40
N PHE A 85 -2.24 2.73 10.91
CA PHE A 85 -3.60 2.73 11.47
C PHE A 85 -4.67 2.35 10.45
N ALA A 86 -4.51 2.76 9.18
CA ALA A 86 -5.43 2.36 8.12
C ALA A 86 -5.43 0.83 7.92
N HIS A 87 -4.25 0.20 7.97
CA HIS A 87 -4.14 -1.25 7.91
C HIS A 87 -4.76 -1.93 9.14
N GLN A 88 -4.53 -1.38 10.35
CA GLN A 88 -5.17 -1.91 11.58
C GLN A 88 -6.69 -1.82 11.53
N LEU A 89 -7.23 -0.68 11.10
CA LEU A 89 -8.66 -0.49 10.93
C LEU A 89 -9.22 -1.47 9.90
N GLN A 90 -8.55 -1.63 8.76
CA GLN A 90 -8.96 -2.57 7.73
C GLN A 90 -8.99 -4.01 8.27
N LEU A 91 -7.98 -4.43 9.03
CA LEU A 91 -7.95 -5.76 9.65
C LEU A 91 -9.14 -5.97 10.61
N ALA A 92 -9.45 -4.96 11.43
CA ALA A 92 -10.58 -5.01 12.35
C ALA A 92 -11.92 -5.09 11.58
N LEU A 93 -12.11 -4.25 10.57
CA LEU A 93 -13.31 -4.24 9.74
C LEU A 93 -13.50 -5.58 9.02
N VAL A 94 -12.45 -6.13 8.41
CA VAL A 94 -12.52 -7.43 7.74
C VAL A 94 -12.85 -8.55 8.74
N ALA A 95 -12.27 -8.51 9.94
CA ALA A 95 -12.54 -9.52 10.97
C ALA A 95 -14.02 -9.50 11.41
N VAL A 96 -14.59 -8.30 11.60
CA VAL A 96 -16.00 -8.13 11.99
C VAL A 96 -16.94 -8.46 10.82
N ALA A 97 -16.65 -7.97 9.63
CA ALA A 97 -17.45 -8.22 8.42
C ALA A 97 -17.61 -9.72 8.13
N LYS A 98 -16.54 -10.51 8.32
CA LYS A 98 -16.58 -11.97 8.16
C LYS A 98 -17.50 -12.69 9.16
N LYS A 99 -17.92 -12.04 10.24
CA LYS A 99 -18.86 -12.59 11.22
C LYS A 99 -20.31 -12.28 10.88
N ASN A 100 -20.57 -11.35 9.96
CA ASN A 100 -21.91 -11.11 9.45
C ASN A 100 -22.16 -11.99 8.21
N ILE A 101 -23.23 -12.78 8.25
CA ILE A 101 -23.54 -13.78 7.21
C ILE A 101 -23.85 -13.10 5.87
N ASP A 102 -24.63 -12.03 5.87
CA ASP A 102 -25.03 -11.33 4.65
C ASP A 102 -23.83 -10.70 3.95
N ILE A 103 -22.97 -10.03 4.71
CA ILE A 103 -21.73 -9.43 4.20
C ILE A 103 -20.77 -10.52 3.71
N ALA A 104 -20.60 -11.61 4.47
CA ALA A 104 -19.75 -12.73 4.05
C ALA A 104 -20.26 -13.38 2.76
N SER A 105 -21.57 -13.57 2.63
CA SER A 105 -22.24 -14.12 1.44
C SER A 105 -22.08 -13.20 0.22
N PHE A 106 -22.26 -11.89 0.41
CA PHE A 106 -22.02 -10.89 -0.62
C PHE A 106 -20.59 -10.97 -1.16
N PHE A 107 -19.58 -10.92 -0.29
CA PHE A 107 -18.18 -10.98 -0.71
C PHE A 107 -17.79 -12.35 -1.28
N ALA A 108 -18.39 -13.45 -0.82
CA ALA A 108 -18.17 -14.76 -1.43
C ALA A 108 -18.68 -14.80 -2.88
N THR A 109 -19.88 -14.27 -3.12
CA THR A 109 -20.47 -14.17 -4.45
C THR A 109 -19.65 -13.27 -5.37
N ALA A 110 -19.29 -12.07 -4.90
CA ALA A 110 -18.47 -11.14 -5.67
C ALA A 110 -17.11 -11.75 -6.04
N ASN A 111 -16.43 -12.42 -5.10
CA ASN A 111 -15.18 -13.12 -5.38
C ASN A 111 -15.36 -14.25 -6.40
N SER A 112 -16.47 -14.99 -6.35
CA SER A 112 -16.78 -16.03 -7.33
C SER A 112 -16.87 -15.48 -8.75
N VAL A 113 -17.57 -14.35 -8.94
CA VAL A 113 -17.68 -13.67 -10.23
C VAL A 113 -16.30 -13.21 -10.73
N VAL A 114 -15.54 -12.52 -9.87
CA VAL A 114 -14.20 -12.04 -10.22
C VAL A 114 -13.28 -13.19 -10.60
N ASN A 115 -13.30 -14.29 -9.86
CA ASN A 115 -12.49 -15.47 -10.16
C ASN A 115 -12.95 -16.15 -11.46
N HIS A 116 -14.26 -16.27 -11.68
CA HIS A 116 -14.81 -16.87 -12.90
C HIS A 116 -14.35 -16.09 -14.14
N VAL A 117 -14.53 -14.77 -14.15
CA VAL A 117 -14.09 -13.92 -15.26
C VAL A 117 -12.56 -13.93 -15.34
N GLY A 118 -11.88 -13.71 -14.22
CA GLY A 118 -10.43 -13.56 -14.10
C GLY A 118 -9.61 -14.78 -14.54
N ALA A 119 -10.16 -15.98 -14.34
CA ALA A 119 -9.52 -17.25 -14.69
C ALA A 119 -9.41 -17.52 -16.20
N SER A 120 -10.04 -16.71 -17.06
CA SER A 120 -9.97 -16.87 -18.52
C SER A 120 -9.66 -15.54 -19.20
N CYS A 121 -8.57 -15.50 -19.97
CA CYS A 121 -8.26 -14.36 -20.84
C CYS A 121 -9.46 -14.03 -21.75
N LYS A 122 -10.08 -15.04 -22.39
CA LYS A 122 -11.24 -14.86 -23.27
C LYS A 122 -12.42 -14.17 -22.58
N ARG A 123 -12.77 -14.56 -21.35
CA ARG A 123 -13.88 -13.93 -20.61
C ARG A 123 -13.54 -12.51 -20.17
N ARG A 124 -12.30 -12.27 -19.73
CA ARG A 124 -11.85 -10.91 -19.41
C ARG A 124 -11.89 -10.00 -20.63
N ASP A 125 -11.42 -10.47 -21.78
CA ASP A 125 -11.34 -9.68 -23.00
C ASP A 125 -12.74 -9.38 -23.54
N LEU A 126 -13.67 -10.36 -23.47
CA LEU A 126 -15.08 -10.14 -23.79
C LEU A 126 -15.71 -9.04 -22.91
N LEU A 127 -15.55 -9.15 -21.58
CA LEU A 127 -16.10 -8.16 -20.65
C LEU A 127 -15.51 -6.76 -20.88
N ARG A 128 -14.20 -6.67 -21.16
CA ARG A 128 -13.54 -5.40 -21.49
C ARG A 128 -14.04 -4.81 -22.80
N GLY A 129 -14.27 -5.66 -23.82
CA GLY A 129 -14.84 -5.23 -25.09
C GLY A 129 -16.22 -4.61 -24.91
N GLN A 130 -17.11 -5.29 -24.17
CA GLN A 130 -18.45 -4.77 -23.85
C GLN A 130 -18.39 -3.44 -23.10
N LEU A 131 -17.54 -3.33 -22.07
CA LEU A 131 -17.36 -2.09 -21.33
C LEU A 131 -16.83 -0.95 -22.22
N GLN A 132 -15.93 -1.26 -23.15
CA GLN A 132 -15.40 -0.26 -24.08
C GLN A 132 -16.47 0.24 -25.06
N GLU A 133 -17.34 -0.64 -25.57
CA GLU A 133 -18.49 -0.26 -26.39
C GLU A 133 -19.47 0.63 -25.62
N GLU A 134 -19.82 0.27 -24.38
CA GLU A 134 -20.70 1.07 -23.52
C GLU A 134 -20.11 2.46 -23.26
N LEU A 135 -18.79 2.54 -23.00
CA LEU A 135 -18.11 3.82 -22.80
C LEU A 135 -18.14 4.67 -24.07
N VAL A 136 -17.89 4.10 -25.24
CA VAL A 136 -17.97 4.81 -26.52
C VAL A 136 -19.38 5.38 -26.73
N ILE A 137 -20.43 4.57 -26.50
CA ILE A 137 -21.82 5.02 -26.60
C ILE A 137 -22.10 6.15 -25.59
N ALA A 138 -21.60 6.04 -24.36
CA ALA A 138 -21.77 7.08 -23.36
C ALA A 138 -21.04 8.39 -23.73
N PHE A 139 -19.87 8.31 -24.37
CA PHE A 139 -19.15 9.47 -24.93
C PHE A 139 -19.92 10.12 -26.08
N GLU A 140 -20.41 9.33 -27.04
CA GLU A 140 -21.15 9.84 -28.19
C GLU A 140 -22.44 10.56 -27.78
N ASN A 141 -23.08 10.09 -26.70
CA ASN A 141 -24.32 10.66 -26.18
C ASN A 141 -24.11 11.71 -25.08
N ASP A 142 -22.87 12.10 -24.78
CA ASP A 142 -22.51 13.04 -23.71
C ASP A 142 -23.14 12.68 -22.33
N CYS A 143 -23.29 11.37 -22.07
CA CYS A 143 -23.96 10.80 -20.90
C CYS A 143 -22.95 10.21 -19.89
N LEU A 144 -21.68 10.60 -19.97
CA LEU A 144 -20.66 10.10 -19.05
C LEU A 144 -20.86 10.68 -17.65
N ILE A 145 -21.21 9.79 -16.72
CA ILE A 145 -21.26 10.11 -15.31
C ILE A 145 -19.81 10.20 -14.81
N THR A 146 -19.26 11.40 -14.78
CA THR A 146 -18.02 11.69 -14.04
C THR A 146 -18.40 11.97 -12.59
N GLY A 147 -17.83 11.19 -11.67
CA GLY A 147 -18.03 11.36 -10.23
C GLY A 147 -17.45 12.66 -9.68
#